data_AF-A0A7S3H5G3-F1
#
_entry.id   AF-A0A7S3H5G3-F1
#
_cell.length_a   1.000
_cell.length_b   1.000
_cell.length_c   1.000
_cell.angle_alpha   90.00
_cell.angle_beta   90.00
_cell.angle_gamma   90.00
#
_symmetry.space_group_name_H-M   'P 1'
#
loop_
_entity.id
_entity.type
_entity.pdbx_description
1 polymer ?
#
loop_
_entity_poly.entity_id
_entity_poly.type
_entity_poly.pdbx_seq_one_letter_code
_entity_poly.pdbx_strand_id
1 'polypeptide(L)'
;RGRQVAGLIWLERIAKAALVTADGVAEEGVAVPPKAAEVPASLGVVLIWVRRTERRKGLASAMLDAARGCLASIGAPPVPVEQVAFSQTTDMGSLFARRYIGQTHQGALLQYTPVCT
;
A
#
# COMPACT_ATOMS: atom_id res chain seq x y z
N ARG A 1 31.04 -6.40 13.48
CA ARG A 1 29.83 -6.65 12.65
C ARG A 1 29.20 -5.29 12.37
N GLY A 2 29.02 -4.91 11.10
CA GLY A 2 28.46 -3.60 10.73
C GLY A 2 26.93 -3.53 10.87
N ARG A 3 26.37 -2.31 10.85
CA ARG A 3 24.92 -2.10 10.72
C ARG A 3 24.47 -2.57 9.32
N GLN A 4 23.34 -3.27 9.25
CA GLN A 4 22.79 -3.81 8.00
C GLN A 4 21.36 -3.29 7.78
N VAL A 5 21.00 -3.03 6.52
CA VAL A 5 19.63 -2.66 6.15
C VAL A 5 18.76 -3.92 6.10
N ALA A 6 17.78 -4.00 7.00
CA ALA A 6 16.85 -5.13 7.10
C ALA A 6 15.57 -4.95 6.26
N GLY A 7 15.24 -3.70 5.91
CA GLY A 7 14.06 -3.36 5.14
C GLY A 7 14.17 -1.96 4.56
N LEU A 8 13.35 -1.68 3.55
CA LEU A 8 13.23 -0.42 2.85
C LEU A 8 11.75 -0.17 2.54
N ILE A 9 11.31 1.08 2.69
CA ILE A 9 10.02 1.54 2.21
C ILE A 9 10.20 2.84 1.44
N TRP A 10 9.61 2.92 0.25
CA TRP A 10 9.52 4.12 -0.57
C TRP A 10 8.05 4.49 -0.72
N LEU A 11 7.74 5.72 -0.32
CA LEU A 11 6.40 6.27 -0.30
C LEU A 11 6.34 7.60 -1.05
N GLU A 12 5.12 7.97 -1.43
CA GLU A 12 4.78 9.27 -1.99
C GLU A 12 3.47 9.79 -1.41
N ARG A 13 3.30 11.13 -1.41
CA ARG A 13 2.02 11.74 -1.08
C ARG A 13 1.14 11.72 -2.30
N ILE A 14 -0.05 11.15 -2.14
CA ILE A 14 -1.06 11.07 -3.20
C ILE A 14 -2.33 11.81 -2.76
N ALA A 15 -3.23 12.08 -3.70
CA ALA A 15 -4.54 12.66 -3.41
C ALA A 15 -5.70 11.66 -3.60
N LYS A 16 -5.48 10.64 -4.43
CA LYS A 16 -6.51 9.69 -4.86
C LYS A 16 -5.91 8.36 -5.27
N ALA A 17 -6.69 7.30 -5.16
CA ALA A 17 -6.37 5.97 -5.61
C ALA A 17 -7.63 5.25 -6.11
N ALA A 18 -7.48 4.29 -7.00
CA ALA A 18 -8.54 3.44 -7.50
C ALA A 18 -8.84 2.29 -6.54
N LEU A 19 -10.11 1.98 -6.34
CA LEU A 19 -10.54 0.80 -5.58
C LEU A 19 -10.39 -0.48 -6.42
N VAL A 20 -9.70 -1.49 -5.91
CA VAL A 20 -9.45 -2.78 -6.59
C VAL A 20 -9.85 -3.95 -5.70
N THR A 21 -10.82 -4.75 -6.13
CA THR A 21 -11.30 -5.94 -5.39
C THR A 21 -10.38 -7.16 -5.60
N ALA A 22 -10.53 -8.19 -4.77
CA ALA A 22 -9.73 -9.42 -4.84
C ALA A 22 -9.91 -10.20 -6.15
N ASP A 23 -11.00 -9.98 -6.86
CA ASP A 23 -11.38 -10.73 -8.05
C ASP A 23 -10.79 -10.12 -9.34
N GLY A 24 -9.61 -9.51 -9.24
CA GLY A 24 -8.89 -8.89 -10.35
C GLY A 24 -8.34 -9.85 -11.41
N VAL A 25 -8.96 -11.02 -11.61
CA VAL A 25 -8.96 -11.63 -12.94
C VAL A 25 -10.07 -10.91 -13.70
N ALA A 26 -9.70 -9.97 -14.58
CA ALA A 26 -10.56 -9.75 -15.72
C ALA A 26 -10.67 -11.11 -16.41
N GLU A 27 -11.83 -11.75 -16.38
CA GLU A 27 -12.05 -12.88 -17.28
C GLU A 27 -11.71 -12.39 -18.69
N GLU A 28 -10.84 -13.12 -19.40
CA GLU A 28 -10.55 -12.85 -20.80
C GLU A 28 -11.88 -12.83 -21.57
N GLY A 29 -12.35 -11.62 -21.91
CA GLY A 29 -13.62 -11.40 -22.60
C GLY A 29 -14.64 -10.51 -21.87
N VAL A 30 -14.43 -10.14 -20.61
CA VAL A 30 -15.31 -9.20 -19.90
C VAL A 30 -14.73 -7.79 -19.98
N ALA A 31 -15.45 -6.91 -20.69
CA ALA A 31 -15.11 -5.50 -20.81
C ALA A 31 -14.79 -4.90 -19.44
N VAL A 32 -13.61 -4.28 -19.34
CA VAL A 32 -13.15 -3.53 -18.16
C VAL A 32 -14.29 -2.59 -17.74
N PRO A 33 -14.88 -2.75 -16.53
CA PRO A 33 -15.93 -1.86 -16.09
C PRO A 33 -15.40 -0.42 -16.02
N PRO A 34 -16.26 0.59 -16.25
CA PRO A 34 -15.84 1.96 -16.45
C PRO A 34 -15.09 2.44 -15.20
N LYS A 35 -13.80 2.79 -15.38
CA LYS A 35 -12.90 3.48 -14.44
C LYS A 35 -13.21 3.20 -12.96
N ALA A 36 -12.50 2.24 -12.36
CA ALA A 36 -12.53 1.96 -10.93
C ALA A 36 -12.66 3.26 -10.10
N ALA A 37 -13.65 3.32 -9.21
CA ALA A 37 -13.98 4.53 -8.47
C ALA A 37 -12.72 5.07 -7.77
N GLU A 38 -12.32 6.29 -8.11
CA GLU A 38 -11.22 6.98 -7.44
C GLU A 38 -11.74 7.48 -6.09
N VAL A 39 -11.07 7.08 -5.01
CA VAL A 39 -11.38 7.53 -3.65
C VAL A 39 -10.21 8.34 -3.09
N PRO A 40 -10.45 9.25 -2.13
CA PRO A 40 -9.38 9.98 -1.46
C PRO A 40 -8.37 9.03 -0.82
N ALA A 41 -7.09 9.31 -1.05
CA ALA A 41 -5.96 8.60 -0.44
C ALA A 41 -4.84 9.60 -0.17
N SER A 42 -3.99 9.32 0.82
CA SER A 42 -2.96 10.27 1.27
C SER A 42 -1.54 9.73 1.18
N LEU A 43 -1.38 8.41 1.22
CA LEU A 43 -0.07 7.76 1.29
C LEU A 43 0.01 6.63 0.26
N GLY A 44 0.85 6.83 -0.76
CA GLY A 44 1.14 5.85 -1.78
C GLY A 44 2.40 5.05 -1.43
N VAL A 45 2.29 3.72 -1.37
CA VAL A 45 3.42 2.80 -1.23
C VAL A 45 3.95 2.48 -2.61
N VAL A 46 5.12 3.01 -2.95
CA VAL A 46 5.81 2.76 -4.24
C VAL A 46 6.50 1.41 -4.20
N LEU A 47 7.24 1.16 -3.11
CA LEU A 47 8.01 -0.05 -2.89
C LEU A 47 8.07 -0.36 -1.40
N ILE A 48 7.86 -1.62 -1.05
CA ILE A 48 8.17 -2.13 0.28
C ILE A 48 8.98 -3.42 0.14
N TRP A 49 10.14 -3.44 0.78
CA TRP A 49 11.04 -4.58 0.74
C TRP A 49 11.50 -4.91 2.16
N VAL A 50 11.49 -6.20 2.46
CA VAL A 50 12.05 -6.75 3.71
C VAL A 50 12.97 -7.90 3.36
N ARG A 51 14.16 -7.88 3.94
CA ARG A 51 15.15 -8.95 3.83
C ARG A 51 14.50 -10.28 4.18
N ARG A 52 14.76 -11.32 3.38
CA ARG A 52 14.09 -12.63 3.49
C ARG A 52 14.07 -13.19 4.92
N THR A 53 15.18 -13.08 5.66
CA THR A 53 15.30 -13.59 7.05
C THR A 53 14.51 -12.78 8.08
N GLU A 54 14.07 -11.57 7.74
CA GLU A 54 13.30 -10.66 8.61
C GLU A 54 11.82 -10.58 8.25
N ARG A 55 11.39 -11.31 7.20
CA ARG A 55 9.98 -11.37 6.81
C ARG A 55 9.16 -12.06 7.90
N ARG A 56 7.86 -11.71 7.95
CA ARG A 56 6.87 -12.27 8.88
C ARG A 56 7.16 -12.02 10.37
N LYS A 57 8.13 -11.14 10.69
CA LYS A 57 8.42 -10.65 12.05
C LYS A 57 7.81 -9.27 12.35
N GLY A 58 6.86 -8.82 11.54
CA GLY A 58 6.19 -7.51 11.71
C GLY A 58 6.96 -6.30 11.15
N LEU A 59 8.19 -6.47 10.63
CA LEU A 59 9.01 -5.33 10.16
C LEU A 59 8.34 -4.49 9.07
N ALA A 60 7.67 -5.13 8.10
CA ALA A 60 6.94 -4.41 7.04
C ALA A 60 5.81 -3.53 7.60
N SER A 61 5.02 -4.08 8.52
CA SER A 61 3.95 -3.33 9.20
C SER A 61 4.52 -2.18 10.01
N ALA A 62 5.58 -2.42 10.80
CA ALA A 62 6.22 -1.40 11.61
C ALA A 62 6.79 -0.24 10.78
N MET A 63 7.41 -0.53 9.62
CA MET A 63 7.88 0.52 8.70
C MET A 63 6.72 1.36 8.16
N LEU A 64 5.61 0.73 7.78
CA LEU A 64 4.45 1.42 7.23
C LEU A 64 3.70 2.23 8.32
N ASP A 65 3.59 1.71 9.54
CA ASP A 65 3.02 2.43 10.69
C ASP A 65 3.84 3.67 11.04
N ALA A 66 5.17 3.53 11.11
CA ALA A 66 6.07 4.65 11.35
C ALA A 66 5.92 5.71 10.25
N ALA A 67 5.86 5.29 8.99
CA ALA A 67 5.75 6.21 7.89
C ALA A 67 4.40 6.94 7.82
N ARG A 68 3.29 6.29 8.20
CA ARG A 68 1.99 6.97 8.37
C ARG A 68 2.05 8.10 9.39
N GLY A 69 2.86 7.95 10.44
CA GLY A 69 3.15 9.01 11.39
C GLY A 69 4.05 10.10 10.80
N CYS A 70 5.12 9.74 10.09
CA CYS A 70 6.07 10.70 9.51
C CYS A 70 5.47 11.56 8.39
N LEU A 71 4.54 11.02 7.59
CA LEU A 71 3.88 11.76 6.51
C LEU A 71 2.69 12.62 6.97
N ALA A 72 2.25 12.45 8.23
CA ALA A 72 1.27 13.33 8.83
C ALA A 72 1.89 14.71 9.10
N SER A 73 1.07 15.76 9.01
CA SER A 73 1.50 17.10 9.42
C SER A 73 1.94 17.11 10.88
N ILE A 74 2.86 18.00 11.25
CA ILE A 74 3.31 18.14 12.64
C ILE A 74 2.10 18.36 13.56
N GLY A 75 1.93 17.47 14.54
CA GLY A 75 0.82 17.51 15.50
C GLY A 75 -0.49 16.85 15.02
N ALA A 76 -0.54 16.34 13.78
CA ALA A 76 -1.68 15.57 13.28
C ALA A 76 -1.57 14.07 13.63
N PRO A 77 -2.69 13.34 13.74
CA PRO A 77 -2.65 11.90 13.88
C PRO A 77 -2.04 11.24 12.63
N PRO A 78 -1.50 10.01 12.74
CA PRO A 78 -1.01 9.25 11.60
C PRO A 78 -2.06 9.13 10.50
N VAL A 79 -1.61 9.09 9.23
CA VAL A 79 -2.50 8.83 8.08
C VAL A 79 -3.34 7.58 8.36
N PRO A 80 -4.67 7.56 8.17
CA PRO A 80 -5.50 6.38 8.39
C PRO A 80 -5.10 5.21 7.46
N VAL A 81 -5.31 3.96 7.90
CA VAL A 81 -4.99 2.76 7.09
C VAL A 81 -5.79 2.76 5.78
N GLU A 82 -7.00 3.28 5.86
CA GLU A 82 -7.97 3.46 4.78
C GLU A 82 -7.43 4.37 3.67
N GLN A 83 -6.44 5.21 3.96
CA GLN A 83 -5.87 6.17 3.02
C GLN A 83 -4.50 5.73 2.48
N VAL A 84 -4.11 4.48 2.73
CA VAL A 84 -2.90 3.86 2.19
C VAL A 84 -3.22 3.15 0.88
N ALA A 85 -2.53 3.53 -0.19
CA ALA A 85 -2.62 2.89 -1.50
C ALA A 85 -1.29 2.24 -1.90
N PHE A 86 -1.35 1.25 -2.77
CA PHE A 86 -0.19 0.51 -3.28
C PHE A 86 -0.07 0.69 -4.79
N SER A 87 1.14 0.88 -5.32
CA SER A 87 1.33 1.18 -6.74
C SER A 87 1.05 -0.04 -7.65
N GLN A 88 1.87 -1.07 -7.46
CA GLN A 88 1.80 -2.36 -8.09
C GLN A 88 2.19 -3.40 -7.05
N THR A 89 1.30 -4.36 -6.80
CA THR A 89 1.56 -5.40 -5.83
C THR A 89 2.03 -6.68 -6.52
N THR A 90 3.15 -7.23 -6.06
CA THR A 90 3.46 -8.65 -6.29
C THR A 90 2.48 -9.53 -5.51
N ASP A 91 2.40 -10.83 -5.77
CA ASP A 91 1.53 -11.74 -4.99
C ASP A 91 1.76 -11.62 -3.47
N MET A 92 3.03 -11.58 -3.06
CA MET A 92 3.38 -11.35 -1.66
C MET A 92 2.99 -9.94 -1.17
N GLY A 93 3.13 -8.93 -2.04
CA GLY A 93 2.72 -7.56 -1.76
C GLY A 93 1.21 -7.46 -1.54
N SER A 94 0.41 -8.13 -2.37
CA SER A 94 -1.06 -8.19 -2.26
C SER A 94 -1.48 -8.85 -0.95
N LEU A 95 -0.86 -9.98 -0.59
CA LEU A 95 -1.13 -10.66 0.69
C LEU A 95 -0.77 -9.79 1.89
N PHE A 96 0.37 -9.09 1.83
CA PHE A 96 0.75 -8.14 2.86
C PHE A 96 -0.24 -6.97 2.96
N ALA A 97 -0.57 -6.33 1.83
CA ALA A 97 -1.46 -5.18 1.76
C ALA A 97 -2.85 -5.51 2.33
N ARG A 98 -3.43 -6.65 1.95
CA ARG A 98 -4.73 -7.12 2.48
C ARG A 98 -4.67 -7.34 3.98
N ARG A 99 -3.61 -7.98 4.47
CA ARG A 99 -3.45 -8.23 5.91
C ARG A 99 -3.21 -6.93 6.69
N TYR A 100 -2.48 -5.99 6.12
CA TYR A 100 -2.18 -4.71 6.75
C TYR A 100 -3.41 -3.80 6.79
N ILE A 101 -4.16 -3.73 5.68
CA ILE A 101 -5.40 -2.94 5.56
C ILE A 101 -6.55 -3.57 6.36
N GLY A 102 -6.58 -4.89 6.49
CA GLY A 102 -7.64 -5.60 7.20
C GLY A 102 -8.95 -5.62 6.40
N GLN A 103 -10.08 -5.44 7.08
CA GLN A 103 -11.42 -5.42 6.48
C GLN A 103 -11.85 -4.04 5.96
N THR A 104 -10.94 -3.07 5.98
CA THR A 104 -11.17 -1.75 5.42
C THR A 104 -11.55 -1.84 3.94
N HIS A 105 -12.39 -0.90 3.47
CA HIS A 105 -12.93 -0.89 2.11
C HIS A 105 -13.63 -2.19 1.67
N GLN A 106 -14.26 -2.92 2.60
CA GLN A 106 -14.95 -4.18 2.32
C GLN A 106 -14.02 -5.24 1.67
N GLY A 107 -12.72 -5.19 1.99
CA GLY A 107 -11.71 -6.12 1.48
C GLY A 107 -11.09 -5.73 0.14
N ALA A 108 -11.44 -4.55 -0.41
CA ALA A 108 -10.75 -3.98 -1.55
C ALA A 108 -9.43 -3.29 -1.13
N LEU A 109 -8.50 -3.20 -2.09
CA LEU A 109 -7.25 -2.49 -1.96
C LEU A 109 -7.32 -1.17 -2.72
N LEU A 110 -6.61 -0.16 -2.22
CA LEU A 110 -6.38 1.06 -2.99
C LEU A 110 -5.14 0.88 -3.85
N GLN A 111 -5.30 1.06 -5.16
CA GLN A 111 -4.22 1.01 -6.13
C GLN A 111 -4.04 2.36 -6.81
N TYR A 112 -2.80 2.78 -7.04
CA TYR A 112 -2.50 4.01 -7.76
C TYR A 112 -1.33 3.81 -8.72
N THR A 113 -1.10 4.76 -9.63
CA THR A 113 0.06 4.73 -10.53
C THR A 113 1.06 5.80 -10.07
N PRO A 114 2.29 5.43 -9.68
CA PRO A 114 3.35 6.39 -9.37
C PRO A 114 3.61 7.30 -10.56
N VAL A 115 3.77 8.59 -10.29
CA VAL A 115 4.25 9.52 -11.30
C VAL A 115 5.76 9.61 -11.12
N CYS A 116 6.53 9.04 -12.04
CA CYS A 116 7.98 9.22 -12.03
C CYS A 116 8.29 10.68 -12.39
N THR A 117 8.48 11.52 -11.38
CA THR A 117 9.07 12.86 -11.52
C THR A 117 10.57 12.82 -11.27
#